data_AF-A0A524MDP3-F1
#
_entry.id   AF-A0A524MDP3-F1
#
_cell.length_a   1.000
_cell.length_b   1.000
_cell.length_c   1.000
_cell.angle_alpha   90.00
_cell.angle_beta   90.00
_cell.angle_gamma   90.00
#
_symmetry.space_group_name_H-M   'P 1'
#
loop_
_entity.id
_entity.type
_entity.pdbx_description
1 polymer ?
#
loop_
_entity_poly.entity_id
_entity_poly.type
_entity_poly.pdbx_seq_one_letter_code
_entity_poly.pdbx_strand_id
1 'polypeptide(L)'
;MQGQQHVRIDLPGVTTATLEALTCVECGFTELYSDRLGLQNIRKYGRFLGRPESETGRVCPFCSAKVRPDATYCSECGNNI
;
A
#
# COMPACT_ATOMS: atom_id res chain seq x y z
N MET A 1 11.59 -19.76 31.80
CA MET A 1 10.80 -19.29 30.65
C MET A 1 11.78 -18.79 29.59
N GLN A 2 12.05 -19.59 28.56
CA GLN A 2 12.94 -19.23 27.45
C GLN A 2 12.12 -19.34 26.17
N GLY A 3 11.66 -18.22 25.65
CA GLY A 3 11.22 -18.07 24.27
C GLY A 3 12.07 -16.97 23.64
N GLN A 4 12.40 -16.98 22.36
CA GLN A 4 12.11 -17.89 21.27
C GLN A 4 13.11 -17.50 20.16
N GLN A 5 13.51 -18.46 19.32
CA GLN A 5 14.36 -18.21 18.17
C GLN A 5 13.76 -17.10 17.28
N HIS A 6 14.46 -15.98 17.12
CA HIS A 6 14.09 -14.96 16.15
C HIS A 6 14.39 -15.47 14.74
N VAL A 7 13.36 -15.74 13.95
CA VAL A 7 13.50 -15.97 12.51
C VAL A 7 13.71 -14.61 11.84
N ARG A 8 14.90 -14.39 11.27
CA ARG A 8 15.15 -13.24 10.42
C ARG A 8 14.46 -13.47 9.07
N ILE A 9 13.38 -12.73 8.84
CA ILE A 9 12.72 -12.65 7.53
C ILE A 9 13.32 -11.45 6.82
N ASP A 10 13.98 -11.68 5.69
CA ASP A 10 14.53 -10.62 4.86
C ASP A 10 13.38 -9.97 4.09
N LEU A 11 12.98 -8.77 4.51
CA LEU A 11 11.89 -8.00 3.89
C LEU A 11 12.52 -6.94 2.97
N PRO A 12 12.70 -7.24 1.67
CA PRO A 12 13.32 -6.30 0.74
C PRO A 12 12.54 -4.97 0.68
N GLY A 13 13.17 -3.88 1.11
CA GLY A 13 12.56 -2.54 1.21
C GLY A 13 12.17 -2.12 2.64
N VAL A 14 12.22 -3.05 3.60
CA VAL A 14 11.98 -2.81 5.03
C VAL A 14 13.27 -2.96 5.84
N THR A 15 14.40 -3.31 5.21
CA THR A 15 15.71 -3.46 5.88
C THR A 15 16.19 -2.20 6.62
N THR A 16 15.59 -1.04 6.31
CA THR A 16 15.85 0.24 6.97
C THR A 16 14.75 0.66 7.95
N ALA A 17 13.69 -0.12 8.11
CA ALA A 17 12.59 0.13 9.02
C ALA A 17 12.59 -0.89 10.16
N THR A 18 12.54 -0.41 11.40
CA THR A 18 12.29 -1.29 12.55
C THR A 18 10.81 -1.64 12.56
N LEU A 19 10.50 -2.94 12.46
CA LEU A 19 9.14 -3.44 12.61
C LEU A 19 8.95 -4.14 13.95
N GLU A 20 7.82 -3.87 14.60
CA GLU A 20 7.33 -4.65 15.73
C GLU A 20 6.18 -5.55 15.25
N ALA A 21 6.26 -6.83 15.62
CA ALA A 21 5.22 -7.80 15.31
C ALA A 21 4.48 -8.19 16.58
N LEU A 22 3.16 -8.00 16.59
CA LEU A 22 2.27 -8.45 17.66
C LEU A 22 1.48 -9.64 17.14
N THR A 23 1.62 -10.79 17.79
CA THR A 23 0.93 -12.03 17.39
C THR A 23 0.01 -12.52 18.50
N CYS A 24 -1.27 -12.72 18.19
CA CYS A 24 -2.22 -13.33 19.11
C CYS A 24 -1.89 -14.81 19.33
N VAL A 25 -1.69 -15.22 20.58
CA VAL A 25 -1.33 -16.60 20.92
C VAL A 25 -2.48 -17.59 20.73
N GLU A 26 -3.73 -17.13 20.72
CA GLU A 26 -4.92 -17.99 20.60
C GLU A 26 -5.28 -18.27 19.13
N CYS A 27 -5.17 -17.28 18.25
CA CYS A 27 -5.60 -17.40 16.84
C CYS A 27 -4.48 -17.23 15.81
N GLY A 28 -3.28 -16.82 16.21
CA GLY A 28 -2.14 -16.63 15.30
C GLY A 28 -2.23 -15.38 14.41
N PHE A 29 -3.21 -14.50 14.62
CA PHE A 29 -3.29 -13.23 13.93
C PHE A 29 -2.07 -12.36 14.26
N THR A 30 -1.41 -11.81 13.23
CA THR A 30 -0.20 -10.99 13.37
C THR A 30 -0.40 -9.61 12.76
N GLU A 31 -0.16 -8.58 13.56
CA GLU A 31 -0.08 -7.18 13.10
C GLU A 31 1.38 -6.72 13.07
N LEU A 32 1.70 -5.88 12.09
CA LEU A 32 3.03 -5.30 11.91
C LEU A 32 2.94 -3.79 12.07
N TYR A 33 3.75 -3.26 12.99
CA TYR A 33 3.86 -1.83 13.26
C TYR A 33 5.24 -1.33 12.88
N SER A 34 5.31 -0.07 12.46
CA SER A 34 6.55 0.64 12.21
C SER A 34 6.54 1.94 12.99
N ASP A 35 7.69 2.32 13.54
CA ASP A 35 7.89 3.65 14.08
C ASP A 35 7.86 4.72 12.97
N ARG A 36 7.91 6.00 13.37
CA ARG A 36 7.83 7.12 12.42
C ARG A 36 8.98 7.11 11.40
N LEU A 37 10.20 6.75 11.82
CA LEU A 37 11.35 6.69 10.93
C LEU A 37 11.24 5.50 9.96
N GLY A 38 10.83 4.34 10.44
CA GLY A 38 10.56 3.17 9.61
C GLY A 38 9.46 3.42 8.60
N LEU A 39 8.39 4.15 8.96
CA LEU A 39 7.34 4.54 8.02
C LEU A 39 7.89 5.45 6.91
N GLN A 40 8.78 6.38 7.25
CA GLN A 40 9.45 7.23 6.25
C GLN A 40 10.33 6.39 5.32
N ASN A 41 11.06 5.43 5.88
CA ASN A 41 11.92 4.53 5.10
C ASN A 41 11.14 3.60 4.18
N ILE A 42 10.02 3.04 4.65
CA ILE A 42 9.09 2.26 3.83
C ILE A 42 8.57 3.11 2.68
N ARG A 43 8.12 4.35 2.94
CA ARG A 43 7.66 5.28 1.89
C ARG A 43 8.74 5.61 0.86
N LYS A 44 9.99 5.76 1.31
CA LYS A 44 11.10 6.20 0.46
C LYS A 44 11.75 5.07 -0.34
N TYR A 45 11.86 3.88 0.25
CA TYR A 45 12.65 2.77 -0.31
C TYR A 45 11.86 1.45 -0.45
N GLY A 46 10.64 1.40 0.08
CA GLY A 46 9.77 0.25 0.00
C GLY A 46 9.44 -0.10 -1.45
N ARG A 47 9.37 -1.40 -1.74
CA ARG A 47 8.88 -1.91 -3.02
C ARG A 47 7.39 -2.17 -2.88
N PHE A 48 6.58 -1.18 -3.20
CA PHE A 48 5.13 -1.29 -3.16
C PHE A 48 4.63 -2.16 -4.33
N LEU A 49 3.91 -3.24 -4.02
CA LEU A 49 3.15 -4.01 -5.01
C LEU A 49 1.87 -3.23 -5.34
N GLY A 50 2.04 -2.13 -6.07
CA GLY A 50 0.98 -1.28 -6.59
C GLY A 50 1.41 -0.83 -7.99
N ARG A 51 0.55 -1.11 -8.96
CA ARG A 51 0.77 -0.88 -10.40
C ARG A 51 1.37 0.51 -10.66
N PRO A 52 2.49 0.63 -11.40
CA PRO A 52 3.01 1.93 -11.77
C PRO A 52 2.08 2.49 -12.85
N GLU A 53 1.16 3.35 -12.48
CA GLU A 53 0.52 4.21 -13.46
C GLU A 53 0.44 5.59 -12.82
N SER A 54 1.15 6.53 -13.44
CA SER A 54 0.61 7.87 -13.54
C SER A 54 -0.82 7.72 -14.06
N GLU A 55 -1.77 7.70 -13.13
CA GLU A 55 -3.18 7.97 -13.41
C GLU A 55 -3.23 9.42 -13.93
N THR A 56 -2.82 9.62 -15.18
CA THR A 56 -3.20 10.78 -15.97
C THR A 56 -4.68 10.61 -16.28
N GLY A 57 -5.51 10.69 -15.24
CA GLY A 57 -6.95 10.67 -15.36
C GLY A 57 -7.34 11.78 -16.32
N ARG A 58 -8.14 11.44 -17.33
CA ARG A 58 -8.71 12.44 -18.23
C ARG A 58 -9.89 13.10 -17.54
N VAL A 59 -10.33 14.25 -18.06
CA VAL A 59 -11.47 14.98 -17.51
C VAL A 59 -12.66 14.71 -18.43
N CYS A 60 -13.80 14.32 -17.85
CA CYS A 60 -15.04 14.15 -18.60
C CYS A 60 -15.46 15.52 -19.20
N PRO A 61 -15.67 15.64 -20.52
CA PRO A 61 -16.06 16.90 -21.14
C PRO A 61 -17.49 17.35 -20.81
N PHE A 62 -18.31 16.48 -20.23
CA PHE A 62 -19.72 16.76 -19.92
C PHE A 62 -19.95 17.24 -18.48
N CYS A 63 -19.20 16.70 -17.51
CA CYS A 63 -19.39 17.02 -16.09
C CYS A 63 -18.11 17.45 -15.37
N SER A 64 -16.97 17.46 -16.06
CA SER A 64 -15.65 17.80 -15.51
C SER A 64 -15.13 16.85 -14.43
N ALA A 65 -15.74 15.69 -14.26
CA ALA A 65 -15.23 14.66 -13.35
C ALA A 65 -13.90 14.08 -13.86
N LYS A 66 -13.00 13.75 -12.93
CA LYS A 66 -11.80 12.96 -13.26
C LYS A 66 -12.24 11.51 -13.52
N VAL A 67 -11.87 11.00 -14.68
CA VAL A 67 -12.21 9.64 -15.10
C VAL A 67 -10.94 8.90 -15.47
N ARG A 68 -10.99 7.57 -15.36
CA ARG A 68 -9.86 6.73 -15.74
C ARG A 68 -9.51 6.92 -17.22
N PRO A 69 -8.23 6.76 -17.61
CA PRO A 69 -7.81 6.92 -19.00
C PRO A 69 -8.54 5.95 -19.95
N ASP A 70 -8.86 4.76 -19.46
CA ASP A 70 -9.49 3.65 -20.18
C ASP A 70 -11.02 3.58 -20.05
N ALA A 71 -11.65 4.53 -19.34
CA ALA A 71 -13.10 4.53 -19.13
C ALA A 71 -13.84 4.80 -20.45
N THR A 72 -14.79 3.97 -20.86
CA THR A 72 -15.63 4.20 -22.06
C THR A 72 -16.86 5.06 -21.78
N TYR A 73 -17.23 5.20 -20.51
CA TYR A 73 -18.32 6.05 -20.03
C TYR A 73 -17.97 6.69 -18.69
N CYS A 74 -18.60 7.80 -18.37
CA CYS A 74 -18.40 8.52 -17.12
C CYS A 74 -19.27 7.92 -16.01
N SER A 75 -18.66 7.52 -14.89
CA SER A 75 -19.38 7.02 -13.71
C SER A 75 -20.24 8.08 -13.02
N GLU A 76 -19.88 9.36 -13.17
CA GLU A 76 -20.59 10.47 -12.51
C GLU A 76 -21.82 10.94 -13.29
N CYS A 77 -21.74 10.99 -14.63
CA CYS A 77 -22.84 11.54 -15.45
C CYS A 77 -23.44 10.56 -16.45
N GLY A 78 -22.86 9.36 -16.62
CA GLY A 78 -23.39 8.32 -17.50
C GLY A 78 -23.14 8.53 -19.00
N ASN A 79 -22.55 9.65 -19.41
CA ASN A 79 -22.21 9.89 -20.82
C ASN A 79 -21.00 9.06 -21.27
N ASN A 80 -21.02 8.63 -22.53
CA ASN A 80 -19.87 8.00 -23.19
C ASN A 80 -18.76 9.03 -23.41
N ILE A 81 -17.50 8.63 -23.21
CA ILE A 81 -16.32 9.50 -23.23
C ILE A 81 -15.14 8.89 -23.97
#